data_AF-A0A379LPA5-F1
#
_entry.id   AF-A0A379LPA5-F1
#
_cell.length_a   1.000
_cell.length_b   1.000
_cell.length_c   1.000
_cell.angle_alpha   90.00
_cell.angle_beta   90.00
_cell.angle_gamma   90.00
#
_symmetry.space_group_name_H-M   'P 1'
#
loop_
_entity.id
_entity.type
_entity.pdbx_description
1 polymer ?
#
loop_
_entity_poly.entity_id
_entity_poly.type
_entity_poly.pdbx_seq_one_letter_code
_entity_poly.pdbx_strand_id
1 'polypeptide(L)'
;MSREKTLFKSKERKSKHEIVAFLRQLADKIDEGSVVLSKGSEELALQLPENITLEVKAEDEMKRKRGTQHSLEVELKWFDDDNHKASGLVLK
;
A
#
# COMPACT_ATOMS: atom_id res chain seq x y z
N MET A 1 7.74 6.28 22.60
CA MET A 1 6.41 5.68 22.38
C MET A 1 5.91 6.20 21.04
N SER A 2 5.85 5.37 20.00
CA SER A 2 5.21 5.75 18.74
C SER A 2 3.69 5.65 18.90
N ARG A 3 2.92 6.59 18.34
CA ARG A 3 1.45 6.56 18.34
C ARG A 3 0.99 6.24 16.93
N GLU A 4 0.38 5.08 16.76
CA GLU A 4 -0.22 4.67 15.49
C GLU A 4 -1.69 5.13 15.42
N LYS A 5 -2.11 5.63 14.25
CA LYS A 5 -3.50 5.96 13.96
C LYS A 5 -3.83 5.52 12.53
N THR A 6 -4.79 4.62 12.38
CA THR A 6 -5.34 4.25 11.07
C THR A 6 -6.26 5.37 10.56
N LEU A 7 -6.00 5.88 9.35
CA LEU A 7 -6.81 6.93 8.70
C LEU A 7 -7.87 6.36 7.76
N PHE A 8 -7.59 5.23 7.11
CA PHE A 8 -8.50 4.56 6.17
C PHE A 8 -8.28 3.04 6.22
N LYS A 9 -9.33 2.24 6.07
CA LYS A 9 -9.21 0.77 6.05
C LYS A 9 -10.27 0.13 5.15
N SER A 10 -9.81 -0.69 4.20
CA SER A 10 -10.69 -1.58 3.44
C SER A 10 -10.18 -3.02 3.50
N LYS A 11 -11.11 -3.98 3.49
CA LYS A 11 -10.83 -5.42 3.42
C LYS A 11 -11.94 -6.10 2.63
N GLU A 12 -11.59 -6.60 1.45
CA GLU A 12 -12.52 -7.21 0.50
C GLU A 12 -11.88 -8.43 -0.15
N ARG A 13 -12.69 -9.39 -0.59
CA ARG A 13 -12.22 -10.49 -1.44
C ARG A 13 -12.38 -10.06 -2.89
N LYS A 14 -11.29 -10.08 -3.64
CA LYS A 14 -11.25 -9.73 -5.06
C LYS A 14 -10.56 -10.83 -5.85
N SER A 15 -10.93 -10.98 -7.12
CA SER A 15 -10.22 -11.84 -8.07
C SER A 15 -8.83 -11.26 -8.39
N LYS A 16 -7.93 -12.09 -8.94
CA LYS A 16 -6.61 -11.62 -9.39
C LYS A 16 -6.71 -10.48 -10.41
N HIS A 17 -7.70 -10.55 -11.31
CA HIS A 17 -7.90 -9.54 -12.33
C HIS A 17 -8.29 -8.18 -11.73
N GLU A 18 -9.23 -8.18 -10.79
CA GLU A 18 -9.64 -6.97 -10.07
C GLU A 18 -8.49 -6.37 -9.23
N ILE A 19 -7.66 -7.21 -8.61
CA ILE A 19 -6.47 -6.77 -7.88
C ILE A 19 -5.48 -6.09 -8.82
N VAL A 20 -5.17 -6.71 -9.98
CA VAL A 20 -4.25 -6.13 -10.96
C VAL A 20 -4.79 -4.80 -11.51
N ALA A 21 -6.08 -4.73 -11.83
CA ALA A 21 -6.70 -3.49 -12.27
C ALA A 21 -6.58 -2.38 -11.23
N PHE A 22 -6.85 -2.71 -9.95
CA PHE A 22 -6.68 -1.77 -8.85
C PHE A 22 -5.22 -1.31 -8.68
N LEU A 23 -4.25 -2.23 -8.72
CA LEU A 23 -2.83 -1.90 -8.58
C LEU A 23 -2.32 -1.02 -9.72
N ARG A 24 -2.82 -1.20 -10.95
CA ARG A 24 -2.50 -0.31 -12.08
C ARG A 24 -3.02 1.10 -11.84
N GLN A 25 -4.29 1.23 -11.45
CA GLN A 25 -4.87 2.54 -11.13
C GLN A 25 -4.13 3.21 -9.96
N LEU A 26 -3.76 2.44 -8.95
CA LEU A 26 -2.98 2.96 -7.83
C LEU A 26 -1.60 3.45 -8.30
N ALA A 27 -0.92 2.69 -9.16
CA ALA A 27 0.37 3.09 -9.74
C ALA A 27 0.23 4.40 -10.53
N ASP A 28 -0.79 4.53 -11.37
CA ASP A 28 -1.07 5.76 -12.13
C ASP A 28 -1.27 6.97 -11.17
N LYS A 29 -1.98 6.77 -10.06
CA LYS A 29 -2.21 7.83 -9.06
C LYS A 29 -0.99 8.17 -8.21
N ILE A 30 -0.10 7.21 -7.98
CA ILE A 30 1.18 7.47 -7.32
C ILE A 30 2.08 8.31 -8.24
N ASP A 31 2.10 8.01 -9.55
CA ASP A 31 2.85 8.77 -10.54
C ASP A 31 2.34 10.22 -10.68
N GLU A 32 1.02 10.44 -10.56
CA GLU A 32 0.41 11.77 -10.47
C GLU A 32 0.75 12.52 -9.15
N GLY A 33 1.27 11.84 -8.12
CA GLY A 33 1.56 12.41 -6.80
C GLY A 33 0.35 12.63 -5.89
N SER A 34 -0.86 12.25 -6.33
CA SER A 34 -2.09 12.40 -5.54
C SER A 34 -2.97 11.16 -5.63
N VAL A 35 -3.29 10.60 -4.45
CA VAL A 35 -4.13 9.41 -4.32
C VAL A 35 -5.37 9.76 -3.52
N VAL A 36 -6.54 9.46 -4.06
CA VAL A 36 -7.81 9.56 -3.34
C VAL A 36 -8.36 8.15 -3.11
N LEU A 37 -8.46 7.76 -1.84
CA LEU A 37 -9.06 6.49 -1.41
C LEU A 37 -10.52 6.74 -1.04
N SER A 38 -11.45 6.04 -1.69
CA SER A 38 -12.88 6.17 -1.44
C SER A 38 -13.54 4.82 -1.15
N LYS A 39 -14.40 4.77 -0.14
CA LYS A 39 -15.25 3.61 0.14
C LYS A 39 -16.58 4.04 0.77
N GLY A 40 -17.68 3.90 0.02
CA GLY A 40 -18.99 4.33 0.49
C GLY A 40 -19.00 5.85 0.73
N SER A 41 -19.22 6.27 1.98
CA SER A 41 -19.15 7.68 2.39
C SER A 41 -17.78 8.12 2.92
N GLU A 42 -16.81 7.21 3.00
CA GLU A 42 -15.45 7.53 3.45
C GLU A 42 -14.58 7.93 2.27
N GLU A 43 -13.84 9.03 2.42
CA GLU A 43 -12.90 9.53 1.44
C GLU A 43 -11.64 10.04 2.16
N LEU A 44 -10.46 9.71 1.62
CA LEU A 44 -9.17 10.18 2.12
C LEU A 44 -8.29 10.58 0.93
N ALA A 45 -7.93 11.86 0.86
CA ALA A 45 -6.94 12.37 -0.09
C ALA A 45 -5.54 12.33 0.54
N LEU A 46 -4.58 11.81 -0.21
CA LEU A 46 -3.17 11.73 0.13
C LEU A 46 -2.37 12.49 -0.92
N GLN A 47 -1.43 13.31 -0.46
CA GLN A 47 -0.42 13.96 -1.29
C GLN A 47 0.90 13.24 -1.03
N LEU A 48 1.53 12.74 -2.10
CA LEU A 48 2.77 11.98 -2.02
C LEU A 48 3.94 12.88 -2.44
N PRO A 49 5.05 12.89 -1.68
CA PRO A 49 6.27 13.57 -2.12
C PRO A 49 6.92 12.82 -3.29
N GLU A 50 7.86 13.47 -3.96
CA GLU A 50 8.61 12.90 -5.09
C GLU A 50 9.37 11.62 -4.72
N ASN A 51 9.84 11.55 -3.46
CA ASN A 51 10.59 10.41 -2.95
C ASN A 51 9.81 9.72 -1.83
N ILE A 52 9.47 8.45 -2.06
CA ILE A 52 8.79 7.59 -1.08
C ILE A 52 9.62 6.33 -0.80
N THR A 53 9.59 5.86 0.44
CA THR A 53 10.18 4.57 0.80
C THR A 53 9.21 3.45 0.47
N LEU A 54 9.65 2.52 -0.38
CA LEU A 54 8.92 1.29 -0.69
C LEU A 54 9.45 0.14 0.18
N GLU A 55 8.59 -0.44 1.00
CA GLU A 55 8.85 -1.65 1.76
C GLU A 55 7.99 -2.81 1.22
N VAL A 56 8.63 -3.94 0.93
CA VAL A 56 7.95 -5.13 0.42
C VAL A 56 8.27 -6.30 1.33
N LYS A 57 7.22 -6.99 1.79
CA LYS A 57 7.36 -8.09 2.75
C LYS A 57 6.47 -9.26 2.34
N ALA A 58 7.03 -10.47 2.35
CA ALA A 58 6.28 -11.71 2.12
C ALA A 58 6.40 -12.60 3.35
N GLU A 59 5.29 -13.16 3.81
CA GLU A 59 5.24 -13.97 5.04
C GLU A 59 4.37 -15.22 4.88
N ASP A 60 4.78 -16.25 5.62
CA ASP A 60 4.02 -17.49 5.82
C ASP A 60 3.57 -17.58 7.28
N GLU A 61 2.26 -17.56 7.50
CA GLU A 61 1.68 -17.65 8.84
C GLU A 61 0.90 -18.97 9.01
N MET A 62 1.38 -19.85 9.89
CA MET A 62 0.69 -21.11 10.18
C MET A 62 -0.60 -20.87 10.98
N LYS A 63 -1.76 -21.07 10.35
CA LYS A 63 -3.07 -21.00 11.00
C LYS A 63 -3.53 -22.39 11.42
N ARG A 64 -3.68 -22.61 12.73
CA ARG A 64 -4.08 -23.91 13.36
C ARG A 64 -5.20 -24.68 12.65
N LYS A 65 -6.18 -24.00 12.04
CA LYS A 65 -7.35 -24.61 11.37
C LYS A 65 -7.36 -24.48 9.84
N ARG A 66 -6.45 -23.71 9.25
CA ARG A 66 -6.50 -23.33 7.83
C ARG A 66 -5.20 -23.62 7.08
N GLY A 67 -4.20 -24.18 7.75
CA GLY A 67 -2.87 -24.39 7.19
C GLY A 67 -2.08 -23.08 7.11
N THR A 68 -1.06 -23.06 6.25
CA THR A 68 -0.25 -21.87 6.01
C THR A 68 -1.04 -20.82 5.24
N GLN A 69 -1.10 -19.61 5.78
CA GLN A 69 -1.59 -18.43 5.08
C GLN A 69 -0.38 -17.68 4.53
N HIS A 70 -0.41 -17.38 3.24
CA HIS A 70 0.60 -16.54 2.58
C HIS A 70 0.11 -15.10 2.55
N SER A 71 0.97 -14.15 2.90
CA SER A 71 0.75 -12.71 2.73
C SER A 71 1.89 -12.07 1.95
N LEU A 72 1.53 -11.11 1.11
CA LEU A 72 2.43 -10.17 0.46
C LEU A 72 1.94 -8.77 0.81
N GLU A 73 2.81 -7.98 1.42
CA GLU A 73 2.55 -6.61 1.82
C GLU A 73 3.46 -5.68 1.03
N VAL A 74 2.85 -4.59 0.55
CA VAL A 74 3.53 -3.50 -0.15
C VAL A 74 3.16 -2.23 0.58
N GLU A 75 4.15 -1.63 1.24
CA GLU A 75 3.97 -0.44 2.05
C GLU A 75 4.75 0.73 1.43
N LEU A 76 4.08 1.88 1.37
CA LEU A 76 4.68 3.15 0.98
C LEU A 76 4.75 4.03 2.23
N LYS A 77 5.94 4.54 2.54
CA LYS A 77 6.21 5.36 3.72
C LYS A 77 6.85 6.68 3.28
N TRP A 78 6.37 7.77 3.84
CA TRP A 78 6.90 9.10 3.61
C TRP A 78 6.66 9.97 4.84
N PHE A 79 7.40 11.08 4.93
CA PHE A 79 7.12 12.16 5.87
C PHE A 79 6.65 13.40 5.09
N ASP A 80 6.04 14.35 5.78
CA ASP A 80 5.50 15.56 5.16
C ASP A 80 6.56 16.47 4.51
N ASP A 81 7.86 16.27 4.82
CA ASP A 81 8.97 17.14 4.41
C ASP A 81 10.21 16.37 3.91
N ASP A 82 10.02 15.12 3.45
CA ASP A 82 11.16 14.26 3.06
C ASP A 82 11.44 14.28 1.55
N ASN A 83 12.63 14.78 1.20
CA ASN A 83 13.16 14.80 -0.17
C ASN A 83 14.44 13.94 -0.29
N HIS A 84 14.51 12.84 0.47
CA HIS A 84 15.66 11.94 0.46
C HIS A 84 15.76 11.07 -0.81
N LYS A 85 16.99 10.82 -1.26
CA LYS A 85 17.29 10.02 -2.46
C LYS A 85 16.89 8.55 -2.29
N ALA A 86 16.13 8.03 -3.25
CA ALA A 86 15.75 6.62 -3.34
C ALA A 86 16.96 5.67 -3.52
N SER A 87 17.00 4.58 -2.76
CA SER A 87 17.84 3.39 -3.04
C SER A 87 16.91 2.20 -3.34
N GLY A 88 16.87 1.74 -4.59
CA GLY A 88 15.71 1.02 -5.15
C GLY A 88 15.78 -0.51 -5.19
N LEU A 89 14.62 -1.12 -4.90
CA LEU A 89 14.23 -2.48 -5.29
C LEU A 89 13.88 -2.51 -6.79
N VAL A 90 14.26 -3.55 -7.51
CA VAL A 90 13.95 -3.71 -8.95
C VAL A 90 13.00 -4.89 -9.15
N LEU A 91 11.88 -4.68 -9.84
CA LEU A 91 11.04 -5.75 -10.37
C LEU A 91 11.76 -6.41 -11.55
N LYS A 92 11.93 -7.73 -11.50
CA LYS A 92 12.50 -8.53 -12.61
C LYS A 92 11.42 -9.36 -13.27
#